data_AF-A0A4R3N853-F1
#
_entry.id   AF-A0A4R3N853-F1
#
_cell.length_a   1.000
_cell.length_b   1.000
_cell.length_c   1.000
_cell.angle_alpha   90.00
_cell.angle_beta   90.00
_cell.angle_gamma   90.00
#
_symmetry.space_group_name_H-M   'P 1'
#
loop_
_entity.id
_entity.type
_entity.pdbx_description
1 polymer ?
#
loop_
_entity_poly.entity_id
_entity_poly.type
_entity_poly.pdbx_seq_one_letter_code
_entity_poly.pdbx_strand_id
1 'polypeptide(L)' 'MLRKKQIKKKHLDQDLLDHIRHLKEEMDQLEGILRNSVDPSEKGLYDLAVKRAKYYYMLKEARHRHIHHSSSCSISLRP' A
#
# COMPACT_ATOMS: atom_id res chain seq x y z
N MET A 1 2.54 -23.73 22.23
CA MET A 1 2.52 -23.57 20.75
C MET A 1 1.72 -22.36 20.24
N LEU A 2 0.61 -21.96 20.89
CA LEU A 2 -0.29 -20.89 20.41
C LEU A 2 0.31 -19.48 20.41
N ARG A 3 1.15 -19.12 21.40
CA ARG A 3 1.80 -17.79 21.46
C ARG A 3 2.75 -17.53 20.27
N LYS A 4 3.51 -18.53 19.83
CA LYS A 4 4.40 -18.41 18.65
C LYS A 4 3.61 -18.11 17.37
N LYS A 5 2.43 -18.72 17.20
CA LYS A 5 1.55 -18.48 16.04
C LYS A 5 1.00 -17.04 16.03
N GLN A 6 0.62 -16.52 17.19
CA GLN A 6 0.12 -15.14 17.31
C GLN A 6 1.21 -14.10 17.03
N ILE A 7 2.44 -14.32 17.51
CA ILE A 7 3.58 -13.43 17.25
C ILE A 7 3.90 -13.39 15.74
N LYS A 8 3.95 -14.57 15.09
CA LYS A 8 4.16 -14.65 13.64
C LYS A 8 3.06 -13.92 12.85
N LYS A 9 1.80 -14.07 13.25
CA LYS A 9 0.69 -13.36 12.62
C LYS A 9 0.86 -11.84 12.73
N LYS A 10 1.18 -11.32 13.92
CA LYS A 10 1.41 -9.88 14.13
C LYS A 10 2.55 -9.33 13.28
N HIS A 11 3.64 -10.09 13.13
CA HIS A 11 4.76 -9.69 12.28
C HIS A 11 4.33 -9.59 10.81
N LEU A 12 3.61 -10.61 10.31
CA LEU A 12 3.09 -10.59 8.94
C LEU A 12 2.09 -9.46 8.69
N ASP A 13 1.26 -9.15 9.68
CA ASP A 13 0.31 -8.03 9.59
C ASP A 13 1.06 -6.69 9.56
N GLN A 14 2.13 -6.56 10.34
CA GLN A 14 3.00 -5.38 10.35
C GLN A 14 3.75 -5.22 9.01
N ASP A 15 4.35 -6.31 8.51
CA ASP A 15 5.03 -6.32 7.21
C ASP A 15 4.08 -5.88 6.09
N LEU A 16 2.82 -6.34 6.12
CA LEU A 16 1.80 -5.93 5.14
C LEU A 16 1.51 -4.43 5.22
N LEU A 17 1.38 -3.87 6.43
CA LEU A 17 1.16 -2.43 6.61
C LEU A 17 2.36 -1.61 6.13
N ASP A 18 3.58 -2.05 6.42
CA ASP A 18 4.80 -1.38 5.97
C ASP A 18 4.91 -1.40 4.43
N HIS A 19 4.59 -2.52 3.78
CA HIS A 19 4.51 -2.60 2.32
C HIS A 19 3.45 -1.67 1.73
N ILE A 20 2.26 -1.60 2.36
CA ILE A 20 1.19 -0.68 1.91
C ILE A 20 1.65 0.77 1.98
N ARG A 21 2.35 1.16 3.04
CA ARG A 21 2.90 2.52 3.19
C ARG A 21 3.93 2.81 2.10
N HIS A 22 4.89 1.92 1.89
CA HIS A 22 5.93 2.12 0.86
C HIS A 22 5.34 2.19 -0.54
N LEU A 23 4.39 1.33 -0.89
CA LEU A 23 3.70 1.40 -2.18
C LEU A 23 2.97 2.72 -2.39
N LYS A 24 2.35 3.25 -1.33
CA LYS A 24 1.69 4.56 -1.39
C LYS A 24 2.70 5.68 -1.66
N GLU A 25 3.81 5.71 -0.91
CA GLU A 25 4.86 6.72 -1.09
C GLU A 25 5.43 6.70 -2.52
N GLU A 26 5.74 5.51 -3.04
CA GLU A 26 6.23 5.36 -4.42
C GLU A 26 5.20 5.79 -5.47
N MET A 27 3.92 5.45 -5.24
CA MET A 27 2.84 5.83 -6.13
C MET A 27 2.65 7.34 -6.14
N ASP A 28 2.59 7.98 -4.96
CA ASP A 28 2.45 9.44 -4.82
C ASP A 28 3.63 10.18 -5.49
N GLN A 29 4.85 9.65 -5.38
CA GLN A 29 6.02 10.18 -6.09
C GLN A 29 5.88 10.07 -7.61
N LEU A 30 5.48 8.92 -8.13
CA LEU A 30 5.27 8.71 -9.57
C LEU A 30 4.13 9.57 -10.12
N GLU A 31 3.04 9.72 -9.36
CA GLU A 31 1.96 10.64 -9.70
C GLU A 31 2.44 12.09 -9.78
N GLY A 32 3.27 12.52 -8.82
CA GLY A 32 3.87 13.85 -8.83
C GLY A 32 4.75 14.08 -10.06
N ILE A 33 5.58 13.11 -10.43
CA ILE A 33 6.43 13.19 -11.63
C ILE A 33 5.57 13.29 -12.90
N LEU A 34 4.59 12.40 -13.06
CA LEU A 34 3.74 12.36 -14.25
C LEU A 34 2.87 13.61 -14.37
N ARG A 35 2.35 14.13 -13.25
CA ARG A 35 1.56 15.36 -13.22
C ARG A 35 2.36 16.59 -13.67
N ASN A 36 3.66 16.63 -13.37
CA ASN A 36 4.54 17.73 -13.75
C ASN A 36 5.21 17.51 -15.12
N SER A 37 4.97 16.38 -15.77
CA SER A 37 5.52 16.06 -17.08
C SER A 37 4.65 16.66 -18.19
N VAL A 38 5.27 17.36 -19.14
CA VAL A 38 4.57 17.94 -20.30
C VAL A 38 4.11 16.85 -21.27
N ASP A 39 4.86 15.75 -21.36
CA ASP A 39 4.52 14.56 -22.13
C ASP A 39 4.87 13.29 -21.33
N PRO A 40 3.94 12.75 -20.52
CA PRO A 40 4.15 11.52 -19.79
C PRO A 40 4.18 10.32 -20.74
N SER A 41 5.29 9.57 -20.75
CA SER A 41 5.40 8.35 -21.57
C SER A 41 4.28 7.34 -21.25
N GLU A 42 3.81 6.62 -22.27
CA GLU A 42 2.82 5.53 -22.10
C GLU A 42 3.26 4.50 -21.05
N LYS A 43 4.57 4.19 -21.03
CA LYS A 43 5.15 3.31 -20.03
C LYS A 43 4.98 3.84 -18.61
N GLY A 44 5.20 5.15 -18.40
CA GLY A 44 5.00 5.78 -17.10
C GLY A 44 3.55 5.71 -16.63
N LEU A 45 2.59 5.95 -17.54
CA LEU A 45 1.16 5.82 -17.24
C LEU A 45 0.78 4.37 -16.90
N TYR A 46 1.33 3.40 -17.64
CA TYR A 46 1.15 1.98 -17.37
C TYR A 46 1.72 1.57 -16.01
N ASP A 47 2.95 1.98 -15.70
CA ASP A 47 3.62 1.68 -14.43
C ASP A 47 2.83 2.26 -13.24
N LEU A 48 2.29 3.48 -13.39
CA LEU A 48 1.39 4.07 -12.39
C LEU A 48 0.12 3.25 -12.21
N ALA A 49 -0.55 2.85 -13.29
CA ALA A 49 -1.77 2.04 -13.22
C ALA A 49 -1.53 0.69 -12.52
N VAL A 50 -0.42 0.02 -12.82
CA VAL A 50 -0.03 -1.24 -12.18
C VAL A 50 0.25 -1.04 -10.69
N LYS A 51 0.97 0.02 -10.30
CA LYS A 51 1.23 0.33 -8.89
C LYS A 51 -0.05 0.65 -8.12
N ARG A 52 -0.96 1.43 -8.70
CA ARG A 52 -2.31 1.70 -8.13
C ARG A 52 -3.09 0.41 -7.91
N ALA A 53 -3.13 -0.47 -8.91
CA ALA A 53 -3.81 -1.76 -8.77
C ALA A 53 -3.23 -2.62 -7.64
N LYS A 54 -1.90 -2.69 -7.51
CA LYS A 54 -1.23 -3.39 -6.40
C LYS A 54 -1.57 -2.78 -5.04
N TYR A 55 -1.52 -1.45 -4.93
CA TYR A 55 -1.88 -0.73 -3.71
C TYR A 55 -3.32 -1.07 -3.27
N TYR A 56 -4.30 -0.90 -4.16
CA TYR A 56 -5.70 -1.19 -3.86
C TYR A 56 -5.94 -2.65 -3.49
N TYR A 57 -5.27 -3.58 -4.16
CA TYR A 57 -5.32 -5.00 -3.80
C TYR A 57 -4.82 -5.23 -2.37
N MET A 58 -3.68 -4.65 -1.98
CA MET A 58 -3.15 -4.80 -0.62
C MET A 58 -4.06 -4.16 0.44
N LEU A 59 -4.69 -3.02 0.15
CA LEU A 59 -5.70 -2.44 1.05
C LEU A 59 -6.89 -3.40 1.25
N LYS A 60 -7.36 -4.05 0.17
CA LYS A 60 -8.44 -5.04 0.24
C LYS A 60 -8.04 -6.23 1.12
N GLU A 61 -6.82 -6.74 0.97
CA GLU A 61 -6.28 -7.82 1.80
C GLU A 61 -6.16 -7.43 3.27
N ALA A 62 -5.65 -6.23 3.57
CA ALA A 62 -5.55 -5.73 4.94
C ALA A 62 -6.94 -5.62 5.60
N ARG A 63 -7.96 -5.18 4.85
CA ARG A 63 -9.36 -5.15 5.31
C ARG A 63 -9.89 -6.55 5.56
N HIS A 64 -9.64 -7.50 4.66
CA HIS A 64 -10.07 -8.89 4.83
C HIS A 64 -9.46 -9.54 6.08
N ARG A 65 -8.23 -9.16 6.44
CA ARG A 65 -7.52 -9.64 7.64
C ARG A 65 -7.94 -8.92 8.93
N HIS A 66 -8.84 -7.94 8.85
CA HIS A 66 -9.24 -7.08 9.97
C HIS A 66 -8.03 -6.44 10.67
N ILE A 67 -7.05 -5.98 9.88
CA ILE A 67 -5.90 -5.25 10.40
C ILE A 67 -6.36 -3.81 10.62
N HIS A 68 -6.68 -3.47 11.87
CA HIS A 68 -6.96 -2.11 12.30
C HIS A 68 -5.67 -1.52 12.90
N HIS A 69 -5.11 -0.49 12.27
CA HIS A 69 -3.96 0.20 12.86
C HIS A 69 -4.44 1.08 14.03
N SER A 70 -4.15 0.66 15.26
CA SER A 70 -4.55 1.35 16.48
C SER A 70 -3.51 2.36 16.95
N SER A 71 -3.21 3.40 16.16
CA SER A 71 -2.53 4.63 16.62
C SER A 71 -2.17 5.53 15.44
N SER A 72 -2.80 6.71 15.35
CA SER A 72 -2.21 7.95 14.80
C SER A 72 -1.68 8.03 13.36
N CYS A 73 -1.92 7.07 12.47
CA CYS A 73 -1.49 7.19 11.06
C CYS A 73 -2.69 7.30 10.12
N SER A 74 -2.81 8.45 9.45
CA SER A 74 -3.83 8.81 8.46
C SER A 74 -3.68 8.02 7.15
N ILE A 75 -3.63 6.70 7.22
CA ILE A 75 -3.90 5.85 6.07
C ILE A 75 -5.42 5.83 5.93
N SER A 76 -5.95 6.85 5.28
CA SER A 76 -7.30 6.81 4.72
C SER A 76 -7.37 5.63 3.75
N LEU A 77 -7.84 4.48 4.24
CA LEU A 77 -8.18 3.26 3.47
C LEU A 77 -9.41 3.47 2.56
N ARG A 78 -9.65 4.71 2.10
CA ARG A 78 -10.71 5.02 1.14
C ARG A 78 -10.11 4.97 -0.28
N PRO A 79 -10.81 4.30 -1.21
CA PRO A 79 -10.37 4.17 -2.60
C PRO A 79 -10.31 5.52 -3.33
#